data_AF-A0A2P8WJC0-F1
#
_entry.id   AF-A0A2P8WJC0-F1
#
_cell.length_a   1.000
_cell.length_b   1.000
_cell.length_c   1.000
_cell.angle_alpha   90.00
_cell.angle_beta   90.00
_cell.angle_gamma   90.00
#
_symmetry.space_group_name_H-M   'P 1'
#
loop_
_entity.id
_entity.type
_entity.pdbx_description
1 polymer ?
#
loop_
_entity_poly.entity_id
_entity_poly.type
_entity_poly.pdbx_seq_one_letter_code
_entity_poly.pdbx_strand_id
1 'polypeptide(L)'
;PRSVYESVRAAIAYGVRPVVGTTGLSNDQIRSLAEFADKASMGCLIIPNFSIGVVLMQQAAVRAAQYFDHVEIIELHHNQKAEAPSGTALLTAQMLAEANQNFNPPQVEETELMPGARGSATPEGIRIHSVRLPGLIAHQEMIFGSPGQIYTLRHDTSDRASFMPGVLLCIRRIGVLKSLIYGLDKLL
;
A
#
# COMPACT_ATOMS: atom_id res chain seq x y z
N PRO A 1 17.29 -5.96 5.19
CA PRO A 1 17.09 -4.53 5.54
C PRO A 1 18.40 -3.75 5.70
N ARG A 2 19.34 -4.21 6.54
CA ARG A 2 20.54 -3.45 6.94
C ARG A 2 21.45 -3.00 5.78
N SER A 3 21.49 -3.71 4.65
CA SER A 3 22.33 -3.38 3.50
C SER A 3 21.62 -2.62 2.37
N VAL A 4 20.29 -2.44 2.44
CA VAL A 4 19.51 -1.91 1.30
C VAL A 4 19.89 -0.46 1.02
N TYR A 5 19.99 0.37 2.05
CA TYR A 5 20.38 1.77 1.92
C TYR A 5 21.75 1.91 1.22
N GLU A 6 22.77 1.22 1.73
CA GLU A 6 24.13 1.29 1.15
C GLU A 6 24.17 0.74 -0.28
N SER A 7 23.40 -0.30 -0.58
CA SER A 7 23.34 -0.87 -1.94
C SER A 7 22.71 0.11 -2.93
N VAL A 8 21.61 0.77 -2.55
CA VAL A 8 20.95 1.80 -3.39
C VAL A 8 21.88 2.98 -3.60
N ARG A 9 22.49 3.47 -2.51
CA ARG A 9 23.41 4.60 -2.56
C ARG A 9 24.63 4.30 -3.44
N ALA A 10 25.23 3.12 -3.31
CA ALA A 10 26.33 2.70 -4.17
C ALA A 10 25.89 2.61 -5.64
N ALA A 11 24.74 2.01 -5.95
CA ALA A 11 24.24 1.92 -7.32
C ALA A 11 24.10 3.31 -7.97
N ILE A 12 23.48 4.26 -7.26
CA ILE A 12 23.35 5.65 -7.73
C ILE A 12 24.73 6.28 -7.95
N ALA A 13 25.67 6.09 -7.03
CA ALA A 13 27.03 6.65 -7.11
C ALA A 13 27.80 6.16 -8.35
N TYR A 14 27.56 4.92 -8.79
CA TYR A 14 28.19 4.33 -9.98
C TYR A 14 27.35 4.49 -11.27
N GLY A 15 26.29 5.32 -11.25
CA GLY A 15 25.46 5.58 -12.42
C GLY A 15 24.53 4.43 -12.80
N VAL A 16 24.30 3.47 -11.90
CA VAL A 16 23.30 2.41 -12.06
C VAL A 16 21.96 2.90 -11.50
N ARG A 17 20.87 2.66 -12.23
CA ARG A 17 19.50 3.03 -11.81
C ARG A 17 18.86 1.91 -10.99
N PRO A 18 18.70 2.04 -9.67
CA PRO A 18 18.18 0.96 -8.85
C PRO A 18 16.64 0.92 -8.85
N VAL A 19 16.08 -0.29 -9.00
CA VAL A 19 14.68 -0.62 -8.73
C VAL A 19 14.65 -1.52 -7.51
N VAL A 20 14.05 -1.08 -6.40
CA VAL A 20 14.10 -1.79 -5.12
C VAL A 20 12.71 -1.97 -4.53
N GLY A 21 12.38 -3.25 -4.25
CA GLY A 21 11.23 -3.62 -3.45
C GLY A 21 11.59 -3.73 -1.98
N THR A 22 11.27 -2.74 -1.16
CA THR A 22 11.50 -2.84 0.29
C THR A 22 10.55 -1.95 1.09
N THR A 23 10.22 -2.41 2.29
CA THR A 23 9.56 -1.63 3.35
C THR A 23 10.54 -1.23 4.47
N GLY A 24 11.81 -1.63 4.37
CA GLY A 24 12.77 -1.55 5.47
C GLY A 24 13.62 -0.28 5.52
N LEU A 25 13.31 0.74 4.71
CA LEU A 25 14.01 2.03 4.72
C LEU A 25 13.23 3.03 5.57
N SER A 26 13.92 3.78 6.42
CA SER A 26 13.30 4.88 7.17
C SER A 26 13.00 6.08 6.26
N ASN A 27 12.08 6.95 6.68
CA ASN A 27 11.79 8.19 5.94
C ASN A 27 13.05 9.07 5.77
N ASP A 28 13.94 9.09 6.76
CA ASP A 28 15.22 9.81 6.66
C ASP A 28 16.15 9.19 5.61
N GLN A 29 16.21 7.86 5.55
CA GLN A 29 16.97 7.16 4.53
C GLN A 29 16.41 7.42 3.13
N ILE A 30 15.08 7.40 2.97
CA ILE A 30 14.42 7.70 1.69
C ILE A 30 14.71 9.13 1.27
N ARG A 31 14.60 10.11 2.17
CA ARG A 31 14.94 11.53 1.91
C ARG A 31 16.41 11.68 1.50
N SER A 32 17.33 11.07 2.25
CA SER A 32 18.75 11.11 1.94
C SER A 32 19.07 10.51 0.56
N LEU A 33 18.43 9.39 0.21
CA LEU A 33 18.58 8.78 -1.12
C LEU A 33 17.97 9.65 -2.22
N ALA A 34 16.85 10.32 -1.96
CA ALA A 34 16.21 11.22 -2.91
C ALA A 34 17.11 12.42 -3.24
N GLU A 35 17.63 13.10 -2.21
CA GLU A 35 18.60 14.19 -2.38
C GLU A 35 19.86 13.74 -3.14
N PHE A 36 20.33 12.53 -2.86
CA PHE A 36 21.50 11.97 -3.53
C PHE A 36 21.21 11.65 -5.01
N ALA A 37 20.07 11.05 -5.31
CA ALA A 37 19.61 10.76 -6.65
C ALA A 37 19.45 12.04 -7.49
N ASP A 38 18.86 13.09 -6.92
CA ASP A 38 18.67 14.39 -7.57
C ASP A 38 20.00 15.05 -7.91
N LYS A 39 20.94 15.09 -6.95
CA LYS A 39 22.30 15.63 -7.17
C LYS A 39 23.05 14.85 -8.27
N ALA A 40 22.83 13.54 -8.35
CA ALA A 40 23.41 12.70 -9.40
C ALA A 40 22.64 12.73 -10.73
N SER A 41 21.46 13.37 -10.78
CA SER A 41 20.52 13.31 -11.92
C SER A 41 20.18 11.87 -12.35
N MET A 42 20.01 11.00 -11.35
CA MET A 42 19.82 9.56 -11.51
C MET A 42 18.42 9.11 -11.09
N GLY A 43 17.79 8.32 -11.95
CA GLY A 43 16.53 7.66 -11.63
C GLY A 43 16.70 6.57 -10.57
N CYS A 44 15.86 6.58 -9.55
CA CYS A 44 15.78 5.55 -8.52
C CYS A 44 14.31 5.23 -8.23
N LEU A 45 13.97 3.95 -8.12
CA LEU A 45 12.62 3.50 -7.77
C LEU A 45 12.65 2.72 -6.45
N ILE A 46 11.93 3.23 -5.45
CA ILE A 46 11.67 2.51 -4.20
C ILE A 46 10.19 2.15 -4.18
N ILE A 47 9.88 0.87 -4.28
CA ILE A 47 8.52 0.37 -4.52
C ILE A 47 8.11 -0.57 -3.39
N PRO A 48 7.27 -0.13 -2.43
CA PRO A 48 6.83 -0.97 -1.33
C PRO A 48 6.00 -2.18 -1.78
N ASN A 49 5.27 -2.04 -2.89
CA ASN A 49 4.43 -3.08 -3.47
C ASN A 49 4.47 -3.03 -5.00
N PHE A 50 4.87 -4.13 -5.64
CA PHE A 50 4.93 -4.26 -7.10
C PHE A 50 3.64 -4.81 -7.73
N SER A 51 2.61 -5.12 -6.95
CA SER A 51 1.33 -5.57 -7.51
C SER A 51 0.62 -4.39 -8.16
N ILE A 52 0.55 -4.41 -9.49
CA ILE A 52 -0.22 -3.43 -10.27
C ILE A 52 -1.69 -3.45 -9.83
N GLY A 53 -2.26 -4.63 -9.63
CA GLY A 53 -3.67 -4.76 -9.24
C GLY A 53 -3.98 -4.12 -7.89
N VAL A 54 -3.10 -4.28 -6.89
CA VAL A 54 -3.26 -3.60 -5.59
C VAL A 54 -3.19 -2.09 -5.76
N VAL A 55 -2.24 -1.58 -6.54
CA VAL A 55 -2.04 -0.14 -6.71
C VAL A 55 -3.23 0.50 -7.46
N LEU A 56 -3.73 -0.15 -8.51
CA LEU A 56 -4.94 0.30 -9.21
C LEU A 56 -6.17 0.27 -8.28
N MET A 57 -6.32 -0.78 -7.47
CA MET A 57 -7.38 -0.88 -6.48
C MET A 57 -7.30 0.26 -5.45
N GLN A 58 -6.11 0.59 -4.97
CA GLN A 58 -5.88 1.72 -4.06
C GLN A 58 -6.22 3.07 -4.69
N GLN A 59 -5.79 3.31 -5.94
CA GLN A 59 -6.13 4.53 -6.67
C GLN A 59 -7.65 4.68 -6.86
N ALA A 60 -8.33 3.59 -7.22
CA ALA A 60 -9.79 3.57 -7.36
C ALA A 60 -10.48 3.82 -6.01
N ALA A 61 -9.94 3.29 -4.91
CA ALA A 61 -10.48 3.49 -3.57
C ALA A 61 -10.30 4.93 -3.08
N VAL A 62 -9.14 5.55 -3.32
CA VAL A 62 -8.89 6.97 -3.04
C VAL A 62 -9.87 7.85 -3.83
N ARG A 63 -10.20 7.49 -5.08
CA ARG A 63 -11.20 8.22 -5.85
C ARG A 63 -12.61 8.03 -5.26
N ALA A 64 -12.96 6.83 -4.84
CA ALA A 64 -14.25 6.54 -4.22
C ALA A 64 -14.43 7.24 -2.86
N ALA A 65 -13.36 7.33 -2.06
CA ALA A 65 -13.33 8.01 -0.76
C ALA A 65 -13.81 9.47 -0.80
N GLN A 66 -13.73 10.13 -1.96
CA GLN A 66 -14.21 11.49 -2.14
C GLN A 66 -15.74 11.60 -2.23
N TYR A 67 -16.45 10.48 -2.38
CA TYR A 67 -17.89 10.42 -2.61
C TYR A 67 -18.63 9.50 -1.61
N PHE A 68 -17.89 8.78 -0.77
CA PHE A 68 -18.41 7.87 0.23
C PHE A 68 -17.87 8.24 1.60
N ASP A 69 -18.75 8.33 2.59
CA ASP A 69 -18.39 8.62 3.98
C ASP A 69 -18.21 7.35 4.82
N HIS A 70 -18.47 6.16 4.26
CA HIS A 70 -18.40 4.89 4.97
C HIS A 70 -17.56 3.87 4.20
N VAL A 71 -16.59 3.27 4.87
CA VAL A 71 -15.69 2.27 4.31
C VAL A 71 -15.15 1.32 5.38
N GLU A 72 -15.07 0.03 5.04
CA GLU A 72 -14.32 -0.95 5.82
C GLU A 72 -13.34 -1.73 4.92
N ILE A 73 -12.23 -2.15 5.51
CA ILE A 73 -11.18 -2.94 4.84
C ILE A 73 -11.20 -4.36 5.42
N ILE A 74 -11.19 -5.36 4.54
CA ILE A 74 -11.00 -6.76 4.90
C ILE A 74 -9.74 -7.25 4.20
N GLU A 75 -8.76 -7.72 4.96
CA GLU A 75 -7.53 -8.29 4.44
C GLU A 75 -7.39 -9.75 4.85
N LEU A 76 -7.01 -10.60 3.91
CA LEU A 76 -6.92 -12.04 4.12
C LEU A 76 -5.54 -12.54 3.68
N HIS A 77 -4.86 -13.28 4.54
CA HIS A 77 -3.53 -13.83 4.26
C HIS A 77 -3.40 -15.27 4.78
N HIS A 78 -2.35 -15.95 4.32
CA HIS A 78 -1.93 -17.22 4.90
C HIS A 78 -1.76 -17.11 6.43
N ASN A 79 -1.99 -18.22 7.14
CA ASN A 79 -1.91 -18.28 8.60
C ASN A 79 -0.51 -18.06 9.18
N GLN A 80 0.55 -18.15 8.37
CA GLN A 80 1.94 -17.89 8.81
C GLN A 80 2.34 -16.41 8.79
N LYS A 81 1.45 -15.49 8.40
CA LYS A 81 1.74 -14.05 8.42
C LYS A 81 1.65 -13.54 9.86
N ALA A 82 2.77 -13.05 10.38
CA ALA A 82 2.90 -12.69 11.79
C ALA A 82 2.16 -11.40 12.16
N GLU A 83 2.21 -10.40 11.29
CA GLU A 83 1.64 -9.09 11.54
C GLU A 83 0.17 -8.97 11.10
N ALA A 84 -0.61 -8.23 11.88
CA ALA A 84 -1.98 -7.83 11.58
C ALA A 84 -2.26 -6.44 12.17
N PRO A 85 -2.87 -5.51 11.41
CA PRO A 85 -3.18 -5.61 9.98
C PRO A 85 -1.93 -5.68 9.10
N SER A 86 -2.09 -6.13 7.85
CA SER A 86 -1.01 -6.14 6.87
C SER A 86 -0.54 -4.72 6.52
N GLY A 87 0.74 -4.58 6.16
CA GLY A 87 1.29 -3.27 5.74
C GLY A 87 0.55 -2.65 4.56
N THR A 88 0.04 -3.46 3.62
CA THR A 88 -0.80 -2.99 2.51
C THR A 88 -2.12 -2.41 3.00
N ALA A 89 -2.78 -3.05 3.97
CA ALA A 89 -4.03 -2.58 4.53
C ALA A 89 -3.84 -1.26 5.30
N LEU A 90 -2.75 -1.15 6.09
CA LEU A 90 -2.39 0.08 6.80
C LEU A 90 -2.10 1.23 5.83
N LEU A 91 -1.29 0.99 4.79
CA LEU A 91 -1.02 2.00 3.76
C LEU A 91 -2.31 2.43 3.05
N THR A 92 -3.19 1.47 2.75
CA THR A 92 -4.47 1.77 2.10
C THR A 92 -5.34 2.64 3.00
N ALA A 93 -5.45 2.33 4.29
CA ALA A 93 -6.20 3.13 5.24
C ALA A 93 -5.63 4.56 5.36
N GLN A 94 -4.30 4.70 5.38
CA GLN A 94 -3.64 6.01 5.35
C GLN A 94 -4.00 6.80 4.09
N MET A 95 -3.95 6.18 2.90
CA MET A 95 -4.32 6.85 1.65
C MET A 95 -5.79 7.29 1.63
N LEU A 96 -6.69 6.49 2.23
CA LEU A 96 -8.11 6.87 2.36
C LEU A 96 -8.27 8.04 3.33
N ALA A 97 -7.60 8.00 4.49
CA ALA A 97 -7.60 9.07 5.48
C ALA A 97 -7.06 10.41 4.92
N GLU A 98 -6.08 10.36 4.02
CA GLU A 98 -5.57 11.54 3.31
C GLU A 98 -6.61 12.14 2.35
N ALA A 99 -7.50 11.32 1.78
CA ALA A 99 -8.57 11.77 0.88
C ALA A 99 -9.83 12.24 1.60
N ASN A 100 -10.17 11.62 2.74
CA ASN A 100 -11.30 12.00 3.59
C ASN A 100 -10.95 11.69 5.06
N GLN A 101 -11.02 12.72 5.91
CA GLN A 101 -10.56 12.65 7.29
C GLN A 101 -11.59 12.07 8.28
N ASN A 102 -12.82 11.79 7.83
CA ASN A 102 -13.89 11.36 8.72
C ASN A 102 -14.74 10.26 8.08
N PHE A 103 -14.35 9.01 8.29
CA PHE A 103 -15.11 7.84 7.85
C PHE A 103 -15.94 7.24 8.98
N ASN A 104 -17.05 6.61 8.60
CA ASN A 104 -17.93 5.85 9.49
C ASN A 104 -18.37 6.64 10.73
N PRO A 105 -18.93 7.87 10.58
CA PRO A 105 -19.42 8.61 11.73
C PRO A 105 -20.47 7.77 12.47
N PRO A 106 -20.35 7.62 13.80
CA PRO A 106 -21.24 6.75 14.56
C PRO A 106 -22.67 7.33 14.54
N GLN A 107 -23.63 6.51 14.14
CA GLN A 107 -25.06 6.84 14.20
C GLN A 107 -25.73 6.24 15.44
N VAL A 108 -25.07 5.29 16.08
CA VAL A 108 -25.53 4.57 17.26
C VAL A 108 -24.36 4.36 18.21
N GLU A 109 -24.68 4.11 19.48
CA GLU A 109 -23.70 3.61 20.44
C GLU A 109 -23.46 2.12 20.18
N GLU A 110 -22.31 1.77 19.61
CA GLU A 110 -21.95 0.38 19.35
C GLU A 110 -21.68 -0.37 20.67
N THR A 111 -22.16 -1.61 20.78
CA THR A 111 -21.81 -2.53 21.88
C THR A 111 -21.19 -3.79 21.30
N GLU A 112 -19.92 -4.06 21.64
CA GLU A 112 -19.26 -5.32 21.27
C GLU A 112 -19.67 -6.43 22.24
N LEU A 113 -20.50 -7.38 21.77
CA LEU A 113 -20.86 -8.59 22.53
C LEU A 113 -19.66 -9.53 22.71
N MET A 114 -18.67 -9.45 21.81
CA MET A 114 -17.40 -10.15 21.88
C MET A 114 -16.27 -9.15 21.57
N PRO A 115 -15.22 -9.07 22.41
CA PRO A 115 -14.12 -8.15 22.18
C PRO A 115 -13.48 -8.35 20.80
N GLY A 116 -13.32 -7.26 20.05
CA GLY A 116 -12.68 -7.25 18.73
C GLY A 116 -13.59 -7.59 17.55
N ALA A 117 -14.90 -7.73 17.76
CA ALA A 117 -15.86 -8.05 16.72
C ALA A 117 -15.93 -7.01 15.58
N ARG A 118 -15.62 -5.73 15.85
CA ARG A 118 -15.59 -4.66 14.84
C ARG A 118 -14.22 -4.47 14.19
N GLY A 119 -13.26 -5.34 14.49
CA GLY A 119 -11.89 -5.22 13.99
C GLY A 119 -11.15 -4.01 14.56
N SER A 120 -9.93 -3.81 14.06
CA SER A 120 -9.12 -2.65 14.47
C SER A 120 -9.65 -1.35 13.86
N ALA A 121 -9.54 -0.24 14.59
CA ALA A 121 -9.95 1.08 14.13
C ALA A 121 -8.73 1.98 13.91
N THR A 122 -8.78 2.76 12.84
CA THR A 122 -7.88 3.89 12.61
C THR A 122 -8.42 5.16 13.30
N PRO A 123 -7.58 6.18 13.53
CA PRO A 123 -8.03 7.47 14.07
C PRO A 123 -9.17 8.12 13.27
N GLU A 124 -9.19 7.92 11.96
CA GLU A 124 -10.17 8.48 11.03
C GLU A 124 -11.45 7.64 10.90
N GLY A 125 -11.61 6.60 11.73
CA GLY A 125 -12.83 5.80 11.83
C GLY A 125 -12.91 4.61 10.86
N ILE A 126 -11.89 4.39 10.01
CA ILE A 126 -11.83 3.23 9.11
C ILE A 126 -11.58 1.96 9.93
N ARG A 127 -12.41 0.93 9.71
CA ARG A 127 -12.24 -0.41 10.31
C ARG A 127 -11.42 -1.32 9.40
N ILE A 128 -10.54 -2.12 10.01
CA ILE A 128 -9.73 -3.13 9.33
C ILE A 128 -9.91 -4.50 10.01
N HIS A 129 -10.31 -5.48 9.21
CA HIS A 129 -10.50 -6.88 9.60
C HIS A 129 -9.41 -7.75 8.98
N SER A 130 -8.78 -8.61 9.78
CA SER A 130 -7.65 -9.44 9.34
C SER A 130 -7.97 -10.93 9.46
N VAL A 131 -8.04 -11.63 8.33
CA VAL A 131 -8.29 -13.08 8.26
C VAL A 131 -6.99 -13.82 8.03
N ARG A 132 -6.79 -14.93 8.74
CA ARG A 132 -5.59 -15.77 8.68
C ARG A 132 -5.99 -17.23 8.56
N LEU A 133 -5.89 -17.80 7.37
CA LEU A 133 -6.26 -19.21 7.11
C LEU A 133 -5.25 -19.90 6.18
N PRO A 134 -5.04 -21.21 6.31
CA PRO A 134 -4.38 -21.99 5.27
C PRO A 134 -5.11 -21.86 3.92
N GLY A 135 -4.37 -21.90 2.81
CA GLY A 135 -4.90 -21.78 1.45
C GLY A 135 -5.00 -20.36 0.89
N LEU A 136 -5.04 -19.35 1.77
CA LEU A 136 -4.92 -17.94 1.36
C LEU A 136 -3.47 -17.58 1.05
N ILE A 137 -3.24 -16.62 0.15
CA ILE A 137 -1.92 -16.03 -0.10
C ILE A 137 -1.91 -14.59 0.43
N ALA A 138 -2.57 -13.70 -0.31
CA ALA A 138 -2.72 -12.29 0.03
C ALA A 138 -3.91 -11.73 -0.74
N HIS A 139 -4.90 -11.22 -0.01
CA HIS A 139 -6.15 -10.72 -0.55
C HIS A 139 -6.52 -9.46 0.22
N GLN A 140 -7.13 -8.51 -0.46
CA GLN A 140 -7.66 -7.32 0.18
C GLN A 140 -8.94 -6.89 -0.51
N GLU A 141 -9.90 -6.46 0.29
CA GLU A 141 -11.19 -5.98 -0.12
C GLU A 141 -11.50 -4.68 0.62
N MET A 142 -12.07 -3.72 -0.10
CA MET A 142 -12.60 -2.48 0.46
C MET A 142 -14.07 -2.41 0.10
N ILE A 143 -14.90 -2.17 1.10
CA ILE A 143 -16.35 -2.12 0.96
C ILE A 143 -16.78 -0.70 1.32
N PHE A 144 -17.23 0.05 0.32
CA PHE A 144 -17.82 1.37 0.50
C PHE A 144 -19.34 1.25 0.57
N GLY A 145 -19.94 1.99 1.50
CA GLY A 145 -21.38 1.97 1.75
C GLY A 145 -22.02 3.36 1.65
N SER A 146 -23.21 3.42 1.06
CA SER A 146 -24.04 4.63 1.00
C SER A 146 -25.51 4.21 0.84
N PRO A 147 -26.51 5.04 1.21
CA PRO A 147 -27.91 4.65 1.08
C PRO A 147 -28.27 4.12 -0.32
N GLY A 148 -28.71 2.85 -0.38
CA GLY A 148 -29.12 2.20 -1.63
C GLY A 148 -28.00 1.65 -2.51
N GLN A 149 -26.73 1.69 -2.08
CA GLN A 149 -25.61 1.18 -2.88
C GLN A 149 -24.44 0.63 -2.04
N ILE A 150 -23.73 -0.34 -2.63
CA ILE A 150 -22.46 -0.87 -2.13
C ILE A 150 -21.48 -0.85 -3.29
N TYR A 151 -20.28 -0.36 -3.04
CA TYR A 151 -19.17 -0.41 -3.99
C TYR A 151 -18.02 -1.20 -3.40
N THR A 152 -17.71 -2.34 -4.02
CA THR A 152 -16.67 -3.25 -3.54
C THR A 152 -15.50 -3.26 -4.50
N LEU A 153 -14.30 -3.05 -3.95
CA LEU A 153 -13.03 -3.16 -4.64
C LEU A 153 -12.26 -4.34 -4.05
N ARG A 154 -11.82 -5.26 -4.91
CA ARG A 154 -11.16 -6.50 -4.47
C ARG A 154 -9.93 -6.81 -5.30
N HIS A 155 -8.88 -7.24 -4.62
CA HIS A 155 -7.68 -7.81 -5.24
C HIS A 155 -7.33 -9.15 -4.61
N ASP A 156 -7.16 -10.17 -5.45
CA ASP A 156 -6.76 -11.51 -5.04
C ASP A 156 -5.41 -11.89 -5.64
N THR A 157 -4.49 -12.37 -4.81
CA THR A 157 -3.20 -12.90 -5.28
C THR A 157 -3.29 -14.40 -5.45
N SER A 158 -3.25 -14.88 -6.68
CA SER A 158 -3.23 -16.32 -6.98
C SER A 158 -1.82 -16.93 -6.96
N ASP A 159 -0.80 -16.12 -7.27
CA ASP A 159 0.61 -16.53 -7.30
C ASP A 159 1.53 -15.32 -7.09
N ARG A 160 2.73 -15.53 -6.53
CA ARG A 160 3.72 -14.46 -6.31
C ARG A 160 4.32 -13.91 -7.60
N ALA A 161 4.19 -14.59 -8.74
CA ALA A 161 4.53 -14.05 -10.05
C ALA A 161 3.71 -12.80 -10.42
N SER A 162 2.58 -12.54 -9.74
CA SER A 162 1.77 -11.32 -9.88
C SER A 162 2.55 -10.01 -9.64
N PHE A 163 3.69 -10.05 -8.94
CA PHE A 163 4.54 -8.88 -8.75
C PHE A 163 5.43 -8.57 -9.97
N MET A 164 5.72 -9.56 -10.83
CA MET A 164 6.67 -9.41 -11.94
C MET A 164 6.28 -8.35 -12.97
N PRO A 165 5.00 -8.21 -13.37
CA PRO A 165 4.58 -7.12 -14.26
C PRO A 165 4.95 -5.74 -13.72
N GLY A 166 4.79 -5.48 -12.41
CA GLY A 166 5.17 -4.20 -11.81
C GLY A 166 6.67 -3.99 -11.75
N VAL A 167 7.46 -5.05 -11.51
CA VAL A 167 8.93 -4.99 -11.59
C VAL A 167 9.37 -4.63 -13.01
N LEU A 168 8.82 -5.30 -14.03
CA LEU A 168 9.13 -5.02 -15.43
C LEU A 168 8.70 -3.61 -15.85
N LEU A 169 7.55 -3.14 -15.37
CA LEU A 169 7.10 -1.75 -15.58
C LEU A 169 8.13 -0.76 -15.03
N CYS A 170 8.59 -0.96 -13.79
CA CYS A 170 9.61 -0.13 -13.16
C CYS A 170 10.91 -0.10 -13.96
N ILE A 171 11.42 -1.26 -14.37
CA ILE A 171 12.65 -1.37 -15.18
C ILE A 171 12.50 -0.62 -16.51
N ARG A 172 11.34 -0.70 -17.17
CA ARG A 172 11.10 0.01 -18.44
C ARG A 172 11.00 1.52 -18.25
N ARG A 173 10.40 1.98 -17.14
CA ARG A 173 10.17 3.41 -16.85
C ARG A 173 11.40 4.13 -16.29
N ILE A 174 12.27 3.44 -15.55
CA ILE A 174 13.36 4.09 -14.81
C ILE A 174 14.37 4.82 -15.72
N GLY A 175 14.50 4.40 -16.98
CA GLY A 175 15.46 4.98 -17.94
C GLY A 175 15.29 6.47 -18.18
N VAL A 176 14.05 6.98 -18.12
CA VAL A 176 13.74 8.41 -18.32
C VAL A 176 13.78 9.23 -17.03
N LEU A 177 13.86 8.57 -15.87
CA LEU A 177 13.85 9.23 -14.57
C LEU A 177 15.22 9.84 -14.24
N LYS A 178 15.16 11.00 -13.57
CA LYS A 178 16.31 11.79 -13.11
C LYS A 178 16.34 12.03 -11.61
N SER A 179 15.35 11.50 -10.91
CA SER A 179 15.14 11.64 -9.47
C SER A 179 14.65 10.31 -8.89
N LEU A 180 14.58 10.26 -7.56
CA LEU A 180 13.94 9.16 -6.85
C LEU A 180 12.42 9.27 -6.92
N ILE A 181 11.74 8.17 -7.21
CA ILE A 181 10.29 8.03 -7.06
C ILE A 181 10.00 6.94 -6.03
N TYR A 182 9.13 7.25 -5.07
CA TYR A 182 8.62 6.33 -4.07
C TYR A 182 7.18 5.92 -4.43
N GLY A 183 6.94 4.62 -4.52
CA GLY A 183 5.62 4.06 -4.86
C GLY A 183 5.42 3.76 -6.36
N LEU A 184 4.69 2.68 -6.64
CA LEU A 184 4.34 2.28 -8.02
C LEU A 184 3.24 3.17 -8.61
N ASP A 185 2.41 3.77 -7.75
CA ASP A 185 1.29 4.65 -8.13
C ASP A 185 1.72 5.86 -8.95
N LYS A 186 2.96 6.33 -8.77
CA LYS A 186 3.53 7.45 -9.55
C LYS A 186 3.98 7.06 -10.96
N LEU A 187 3.98 5.77 -11.28
CA LEU A 187 4.43 5.24 -12.59
C LEU A 187 3.28 4.69 -13.45
N LEU A 188 2.11 4.51 -12.84
CA LEU A 188 0.85 4.14 -13.48
C LEU A 188 0.12 5.40 -13.92
#